data_AF-A0AAP5HFU4-F1
#
_entry.id   AF-A0AAP5HFU4-F1
#
_cell.length_a   1.000
_cell.length_b   1.000
_cell.length_c   1.000
_cell.angle_alpha   90.00
_cell.angle_beta   90.00
_cell.angle_gamma   90.00
#
_symmetry.space_group_name_H-M   'P 1'
#
loop_
_entity.id
_entity.type
_entity.pdbx_description
1 polymer ?
#
loop_
_entity_poly.entity_id
_entity_poly.type
_entity_poly.pdbx_seq_one_letter_code
_entity_poly.pdbx_strand_id
1 'polypeptide(L)'
;MGRLLTKALLAGLIGLAVGPLLGLIWVFALMLFDPKCGSPGDSGGCAMGLLTVPVVLALPSFVLFALVSLSRNLWRLRPRDPAATIRKLRNWGRED
;
A
#
# COMPACT_ATOMS: atom_id res chain seq x y z
N MET A 1 2.50 19.26 7.43
CA MET A 1 3.20 18.00 7.08
C MET A 1 2.86 16.83 8.01
N GLY A 2 2.97 16.97 9.34
CA GLY A 2 2.75 15.85 10.29
C GLY A 2 1.44 15.08 10.09
N ARG A 3 0.30 15.77 9.98
CA ARG A 3 -1.02 15.14 9.75
C ARG A 3 -1.11 14.33 8.45
N LEU A 4 -0.35 14.69 7.41
CA LEU A 4 -0.30 13.94 6.14
C LEU A 4 0.48 12.64 6.32
N LEU A 5 1.63 12.74 7.00
CA LEU A 5 2.47 11.58 7.30
C LEU A 5 1.75 10.59 8.21
N THR A 6 1.05 11.06 9.25
CA THR A 6 0.26 10.17 10.13
C THR A 6 -0.84 9.45 9.35
N LYS A 7 -1.54 10.14 8.44
CA LYS A 7 -2.56 9.51 7.58
C LYS A 7 -1.97 8.49 6.61
N ALA A 8 -0.80 8.77 6.05
CA ALA A 8 -0.10 7.83 5.19
C ALA A 8 0.37 6.60 5.98
N LEU A 9 0.91 6.80 7.19
CA LEU A 9 1.35 5.72 8.07
C LEU A 9 0.18 4.84 8.52
N LEU A 10 -0.95 5.43 8.94
CA LEU A 10 -2.16 4.69 9.29
C LEU A 10 -2.69 3.88 8.11
N ALA A 11 -2.71 4.46 6.91
CA ALA A 11 -3.09 3.73 5.70
C ALA A 11 -2.12 2.58 5.43
N GLY A 12 -0.81 2.80 5.57
CA GLY A 12 0.21 1.76 5.46
C GLY A 12 -0.02 0.63 6.46
N LEU A 13 -0.31 0.92 7.73
CA LEU A 13 -0.63 -0.09 8.75
C LEU A 13 -1.88 -0.90 8.40
N ILE A 14 -2.89 -0.27 7.81
CA ILE A 14 -4.04 -1.00 7.25
C ILE A 14 -3.57 -1.94 6.13
N GLY A 15 -2.74 -1.45 5.20
CA GLY A 15 -2.12 -2.26 4.15
C GLY A 15 -1.36 -3.46 4.71
N LEU A 16 -0.57 -3.25 5.77
CA LEU A 16 0.24 -4.26 6.45
C LEU A 16 -0.62 -5.41 7.02
N ALA A 17 -1.87 -5.16 7.38
CA ALA A 17 -2.80 -6.21 7.80
C ALA A 17 -3.56 -6.82 6.62
N VAL A 18 -4.03 -5.97 5.69
CA VAL A 18 -4.85 -6.38 4.54
C VAL A 18 -4.06 -7.25 3.56
N GLY A 19 -2.79 -6.92 3.27
CA GLY A 19 -1.96 -7.68 2.33
C GLY A 19 -1.75 -9.14 2.76
N PRO A 20 -1.24 -9.40 3.98
CA PRO A 20 -1.11 -10.76 4.51
C PRO A 20 -2.44 -11.50 4.59
N LEU A 21 -3.53 -10.82 4.95
CA LEU A 21 -4.87 -11.42 4.98
C LEU A 21 -5.33 -11.88 3.60
N LEU A 22 -5.13 -11.05 2.57
CA LEU A 22 -5.41 -11.43 1.18
C LEU A 22 -4.50 -12.57 0.71
N GLY A 23 -3.23 -12.58 1.14
CA GLY A 23 -2.30 -13.68 0.89
C GLY A 23 -2.78 -15.01 1.47
N LEU A 24 -3.29 -15.00 2.71
CA LEU A 24 -3.88 -16.20 3.33
C LEU A 24 -5.10 -16.68 2.55
N ILE A 25 -6.05 -15.78 2.26
CA ILE A 25 -7.25 -16.11 1.48
C ILE A 25 -6.86 -16.73 0.14
N TRP A 26 -5.84 -16.19 -0.53
CA TRP A 26 -5.33 -16.70 -1.79
C TRP A 26 -4.78 -18.12 -1.67
N VAL A 27 -3.91 -18.38 -0.68
CA VAL A 27 -3.34 -19.72 -0.49
C VAL A 27 -4.41 -20.73 -0.10
N PHE A 28 -5.37 -20.36 0.75
CA PHE A 28 -6.51 -21.22 1.07
C PHE A 28 -7.36 -21.53 -0.16
N ALA A 29 -7.58 -20.55 -1.05
CA ALA A 29 -8.26 -20.79 -2.32
C ALA A 29 -7.49 -21.79 -3.19
N LEU A 30 -6.15 -21.69 -3.27
CA LEU A 30 -5.33 -22.65 -3.99
C LEU A 30 -5.44 -24.06 -3.39
N MET A 31 -5.42 -24.19 -2.06
CA MET A 31 -5.58 -25.49 -1.40
C MET A 31 -6.95 -26.14 -1.66
N LEU A 32 -8.01 -25.35 -1.83
CA LEU A 32 -9.36 -25.87 -2.08
C LEU A 32 -9.61 -26.20 -3.55
N PHE A 33 -9.07 -25.40 -4.46
CA PHE A 33 -9.42 -25.45 -5.88
C PHE A 33 -8.31 -25.99 -6.79
N ASP A 34 -7.05 -26.07 -6.33
CA ASP A 34 -5.94 -26.62 -7.12
C ASP A 34 -5.67 -28.09 -6.74
N PRO A 35 -5.92 -29.06 -7.65
CA PRO A 35 -5.68 -30.48 -7.39
C PRO A 35 -4.19 -30.81 -7.18
N LYS A 36 -3.25 -29.93 -7.57
CA LYS A 36 -1.82 -30.11 -7.26
C LYS A 36 -1.57 -30.01 -5.76
N CYS A 37 -2.19 -29.03 -5.10
CA CYS A 37 -2.09 -28.83 -3.64
C CYS A 37 -2.69 -29.98 -2.80
N GLY A 38 -3.48 -30.88 -3.41
CA GLY A 38 -4.04 -32.08 -2.75
C GLY A 38 -3.29 -33.38 -3.06
N SER A 39 -2.23 -33.34 -3.87
CA SER A 39 -1.52 -34.54 -4.31
C SER A 39 -0.48 -35.01 -3.27
N PRO A 40 -0.34 -36.33 -3.03
CA PRO A 40 0.68 -36.86 -2.13
C PRO A 40 2.08 -36.50 -2.66
N GLY A 41 2.83 -35.71 -1.89
CA GLY A 41 4.15 -35.18 -2.29
C GLY A 41 4.24 -33.64 -2.27
N ASP A 42 3.13 -32.93 -2.13
CA ASP A 42 3.09 -31.46 -2.08
C ASP A 42 3.42 -30.85 -0.69
N SER A 43 4.27 -31.54 0.08
CA SER A 43 4.56 -31.21 1.48
C SER A 43 5.36 -29.92 1.68
N GLY A 44 5.82 -29.29 0.58
CA GLY A 44 6.64 -28.08 0.62
C GLY A 44 5.96 -26.85 0.04
N GLY A 45 5.35 -26.95 -1.14
CA GLY A 45 4.93 -25.78 -1.93
C GLY A 45 3.72 -25.05 -1.34
N CYS A 46 2.55 -25.68 -1.39
CA CYS A 46 1.32 -25.04 -0.93
C CYS A 46 1.31 -24.83 0.58
N ALA A 47 1.88 -25.77 1.35
CA ALA A 47 1.99 -25.66 2.81
C ALA A 47 2.95 -24.54 3.25
N MET A 48 4.13 -24.39 2.64
CA MET A 48 4.98 -23.21 2.92
C MET A 48 4.35 -21.92 2.42
N GLY A 49 3.56 -21.97 1.34
CA GLY A 49 2.81 -20.83 0.84
C GLY A 49 1.98 -20.15 1.93
N LEU A 50 1.43 -20.92 2.86
CA LEU A 50 0.58 -20.44 3.95
C LEU A 50 1.29 -19.43 4.87
N LEU A 51 2.62 -19.55 5.00
CA LEU A 51 3.45 -18.65 5.80
C LEU A 51 4.21 -17.65 4.93
N THR A 52 4.81 -18.11 3.84
CA THR A 52 5.71 -17.31 3.00
C THR A 52 4.97 -16.22 2.23
N VAL A 53 3.79 -16.53 1.67
CA VAL A 53 3.01 -15.56 0.87
C VAL A 53 2.55 -14.38 1.72
N PRO A 54 1.92 -14.57 2.90
CA PRO A 54 1.53 -13.45 3.75
C PRO A 54 2.72 -12.60 4.22
N VAL A 55 3.84 -13.23 4.59
CA VAL A 55 5.05 -12.53 5.06
C VAL A 55 5.64 -11.66 3.95
N VAL A 56 5.77 -12.21 2.74
CA VAL A 56 6.28 -11.46 1.58
C VAL A 56 5.33 -10.32 1.20
N LEU A 57 4.02 -10.48 1.35
CA LEU A 57 3.04 -9.44 1.03
C LEU A 57 2.93 -8.32 2.07
N ALA A 58 3.43 -8.51 3.29
CA ALA A 58 3.31 -7.54 4.37
C ALA A 58 3.94 -6.17 4.01
N LEU A 59 5.22 -6.15 3.65
CA LEU A 59 5.92 -4.90 3.32
C LEU A 59 5.42 -4.23 2.03
N PRO A 60 5.24 -4.95 0.91
CA PRO A 60 4.71 -4.35 -0.32
C PRO A 60 3.32 -3.73 -0.13
N SER A 61 2.43 -4.38 0.61
CA SER A 61 1.09 -3.87 0.88
C SER A 61 1.11 -2.62 1.77
N PHE A 62 1.98 -2.58 2.79
CA PHE A 62 2.22 -1.37 3.57
C PHE A 62 2.66 -0.21 2.68
N VAL A 63 3.68 -0.42 1.85
CA VAL A 63 4.25 0.61 0.97
C VAL A 63 3.19 1.12 -0.01
N LEU A 64 2.43 0.21 -0.63
CA LEU A 64 1.38 0.54 -1.59
C LEU A 64 0.29 1.43 -0.95
N PHE A 65 -0.22 1.04 0.22
CA PHE A 65 -1.27 1.82 0.89
C PHE A 65 -0.76 3.17 1.40
N ALA A 66 0.46 3.21 1.96
CA ALA A 66 1.08 4.45 2.42
C ALA A 66 1.29 5.43 1.27
N LEU A 67 1.82 4.95 0.13
CA LEU A 67 2.04 5.77 -1.07
C LEU A 67 0.72 6.25 -1.66
N VAL A 68 -0.27 5.38 -1.83
CA VAL A 68 -1.59 5.79 -2.36
C VAL A 68 -2.25 6.84 -1.47
N SER A 69 -2.19 6.69 -0.15
CA SER A 69 -2.72 7.68 0.81
C SER A 69 -1.96 9.01 0.72
N LEU A 70 -0.62 8.96 0.68
CA LEU A 70 0.23 10.14 0.57
C LEU A 70 -0.04 10.88 -0.74
N SER A 71 -0.03 10.19 -1.88
CA SER A 71 -0.35 10.74 -3.19
C SER A 71 -1.74 11.35 -3.20
N ARG A 72 -2.79 10.63 -2.78
CA ARG A 72 -4.16 11.19 -2.73
C ARG A 72 -4.25 12.45 -1.89
N ASN A 73 -3.59 12.49 -0.73
CA ASN A 73 -3.61 13.67 0.13
C ASN A 73 -2.82 14.85 -0.48
N LEU A 74 -1.67 14.60 -1.11
CA LEU A 74 -0.91 15.63 -1.83
C LEU A 74 -1.69 16.18 -3.03
N TRP A 75 -2.37 15.30 -3.77
CA TRP A 75 -3.21 15.70 -4.90
C TRP A 75 -4.38 16.58 -4.46
N ARG A 76 -4.96 16.35 -3.27
CA ARG A 76 -6.02 17.20 -2.70
C ARG A 76 -5.51 18.57 -2.23
N LEU A 77 -4.22 18.70 -1.93
CA LEU A 77 -3.59 19.97 -1.57
C LEU A 77 -3.16 20.77 -2.80
N ARG A 78 -3.25 20.20 -4.00
CA ARG A 78 -2.85 20.86 -5.24
C ARG A 78 -3.72 22.11 -5.45
N PRO A 79 -3.13 23.32 -5.59
CA PRO A 79 -3.89 24.53 -5.83
C PRO A 79 -4.66 24.43 -7.16
N ARG A 80 -5.91 24.92 -7.18
CA ARG A 80 -6.76 24.95 -8.37
C ARG A 80 -6.14 25.77 -9.52
N ASP A 81 -5.36 26.81 -9.17
CA ASP A 81 -4.59 27.60 -10.14
C ASP A 81 -3.11 27.62 -9.74
N PRO A 82 -2.30 26.70 -10.31
CA PRO A 82 -0.86 26.65 -10.04
C PRO A 82 -0.14 27.89 -10.61
N ALA A 83 -0.63 28.51 -11.67
CA ALA A 83 0.00 29.69 -12.27
C ALA A 83 -0.17 30.94 -11.39
N ALA A 84 -1.33 31.12 -10.76
CA ALA A 84 -1.53 32.16 -9.75
C ALA A 84 -0.64 31.95 -8.52
N THR A 85 -0.46 30.70 -8.07
CA THR A 85 0.41 30.37 -6.94
C THR A 85 1.88 30.63 -7.25
N ILE A 86 2.35 30.26 -8.45
CA ILE A 86 3.72 30.54 -8.91
C ILE A 86 3.96 32.05 -9.02
N ARG A 87 3.01 32.81 -9.57
CA ARG A 87 3.11 34.29 -9.63
C ARG A 87 3.19 34.91 -8.24
N LYS A 88 2.37 34.44 -7.28
CA LYS A 88 2.41 34.88 -5.89
C LYS A 88 3.76 34.59 -5.25
N LEU A 89 4.28 33.37 -5.39
CA LEU A 89 5.59 32.98 -4.86
C LEU A 89 6.74 33.78 -5.48
N ARG A 90 6.66 34.07 -6.78
CA ARG A 90 7.66 34.88 -7.50
C ARG A 90 7.72 36.33 -7.03
N ASN A 91 6.58 36.88 -6.60
CA ASN A 91 6.48 38.25 -6.10
C ASN A 91 6.63 38.32 -4.56
N TRP A 92 6.78 37.17 -3.88
CA TRP A 92 6.93 37.11 -2.44
C TRP A 92 8.34 37.60 -2.04
N GLY A 93 8.40 38.66 -1.23
CA GLY A 93 9.66 39.35 -0.88
C GLY A 93 10.05 40.52 -1.79
N ARG A 94 9.14 40.96 -2.66
CA ARG A 94 9.28 42.16 -3.53
C ARG A 94 8.43 43.34 -3.03
N GLU A 95 8.14 43.36 -1.75
CA GLU A 95 7.43 44.44 -1.06
C GLU A 95 8.49 45.42 -0.55
N ASP A 96 8.79 46.45 -1.36
CA ASP A 96 9.43 47.69 -0.93
C ASP A 96 8.39 48.62 -0.26
#